data_AF-A0A950RLG6-F1
#
_entry.id   AF-A0A950RLG6-F1
#
_cell.length_a   1.000
_cell.length_b   1.000
_cell.length_c   1.000
_cell.angle_alpha   90.00
_cell.angle_beta   90.00
_cell.angle_gamma   90.00
#
_symmetry.space_group_name_H-M   'P 1'
#
loop_
_entity.id
_entity.type
_entity.pdbx_description
1 polymer ?
#
loop_
_entity_poly.entity_id
_entity_poly.type
_entity_poly.pdbx_seq_one_letter_code
_entity_poly.pdbx_strand_id
1 'polypeptide(L)'
;PVDRRGVVFSGQTRAVVATGLTRPHSARLYRGQVWVDNSGYGEVGPLVAGRFEPFARLPGWTRGLYFHRGIAFVGTSRVIPRYRHYAPGVACETSEAAVHVLDLKSGKVLGCMSWPNGNQIFAIEGVPSAWTGGFPFSEERQSTGKRRTVLFFKGLAA
;
A
#
# COMPACT_ATOMS: atom_id res chain seq x y z
N PRO A 1 1.64 -19.59 -14.00
CA PRO A 1 0.64 -18.49 -13.91
C PRO A 1 0.25 -18.21 -12.45
N VAL A 2 0.44 -16.97 -11.97
CA VAL A 2 0.10 -16.59 -10.58
C VAL A 2 -1.27 -15.90 -10.45
N ASP A 3 -1.87 -15.55 -11.58
CA ASP A 3 -3.11 -14.80 -11.62
C ASP A 3 -4.28 -15.60 -11.06
N ARG A 4 -5.03 -14.99 -10.13
CA ARG A 4 -6.19 -15.54 -9.42
C ARG A 4 -5.95 -16.88 -8.72
N ARG A 5 -4.68 -17.18 -8.36
CA ARG A 5 -4.30 -18.40 -7.63
C ARG A 5 -3.96 -18.17 -6.17
N GLY A 6 -3.93 -16.91 -5.74
CA GLY A 6 -3.68 -16.51 -4.36
C GLY A 6 -4.88 -16.81 -3.46
N VAL A 7 -4.56 -17.06 -2.20
CA VAL A 7 -5.50 -17.44 -1.15
C VAL A 7 -5.13 -16.76 0.16
N VAL A 8 -6.10 -16.62 1.04
CA VAL A 8 -5.89 -16.25 2.45
C VAL A 8 -6.35 -17.43 3.31
N PHE A 9 -5.55 -17.80 4.30
CA PHE A 9 -5.87 -18.89 5.23
C PHE A 9 -6.05 -18.36 6.65
N SER A 10 -6.89 -19.04 7.42
CA SER A 10 -6.93 -18.88 8.86
C SER A 10 -5.64 -19.41 9.48
N GLY A 11 -4.95 -18.60 10.28
CA GLY A 11 -3.75 -19.04 10.99
C GLY A 11 -4.04 -20.17 12.00
N GLN A 12 -5.22 -20.13 12.63
CA GLN A 12 -5.63 -21.09 13.66
C GLN A 12 -6.08 -22.43 13.06
N THR A 13 -7.01 -22.40 12.10
CA THR A 13 -7.64 -23.63 11.58
C THR A 13 -7.04 -24.13 10.28
N ARG A 14 -6.20 -23.32 9.62
CA ARG A 14 -5.69 -23.56 8.26
C ARG A 14 -6.77 -23.70 7.19
N ALA A 15 -8.02 -23.35 7.51
CA ALA A 15 -9.09 -23.27 6.52
C ALA A 15 -8.85 -22.12 5.54
N VAL A 16 -9.22 -22.31 4.28
CA VAL A 16 -9.22 -21.25 3.26
C VAL A 16 -10.29 -20.23 3.62
N VAL A 17 -9.89 -18.97 3.79
CA VAL A 17 -10.77 -17.84 4.07
C VAL A 17 -11.21 -17.16 2.78
N ALA A 18 -10.31 -17.02 1.81
CA ALA A 18 -10.62 -16.47 0.50
C ALA A 18 -9.72 -17.04 -0.59
N THR A 19 -10.21 -17.02 -1.83
CA THR A 19 -9.49 -17.47 -3.04
C THR A 19 -9.62 -16.45 -4.17
N GLY A 20 -8.96 -16.70 -5.30
CA GLY A 20 -9.09 -15.87 -6.50
C GLY A 20 -8.28 -14.58 -6.47
N LEU A 21 -7.42 -14.41 -5.47
CA LEU A 21 -6.53 -13.25 -5.34
C LEU A 21 -5.30 -13.39 -6.25
N THR A 22 -4.64 -12.29 -6.57
CA THR A 22 -3.35 -12.28 -7.27
C THR A 22 -2.31 -11.63 -6.38
N ARG A 23 -1.37 -12.45 -5.89
CA ARG A 23 -0.30 -12.03 -4.96
C ARG A 23 -0.86 -11.24 -3.76
N PRO A 24 -1.75 -11.81 -2.95
CA PRO A 24 -2.31 -11.10 -1.80
C PRO A 24 -1.23 -10.73 -0.78
N HIS A 25 -1.24 -9.49 -0.28
CA HIS A 25 -0.33 -9.00 0.77
C HIS A 25 -1.10 -8.27 1.87
N SER A 26 -0.39 -7.99 2.98
CA SER A 26 -0.83 -7.03 4.00
C SER A 26 -2.20 -7.33 4.60
N ALA A 27 -2.52 -8.61 4.84
CA ALA A 27 -3.77 -8.96 5.50
C ALA A 27 -3.88 -8.25 6.86
N ARG A 28 -5.04 -7.63 7.12
CA ARG A 28 -5.34 -6.89 8.35
C ARG A 28 -6.76 -7.18 8.81
N LEU A 29 -6.96 -7.30 10.12
CA LEU A 29 -8.29 -7.28 10.72
C LEU A 29 -8.66 -5.84 11.06
N TYR A 30 -9.75 -5.33 10.49
CA TYR A 30 -10.25 -4.00 10.77
C TYR A 30 -11.77 -4.03 10.94
N ARG A 31 -12.24 -3.62 12.12
CA ARG A 31 -13.68 -3.62 12.50
C ARG A 31 -14.36 -4.98 12.26
N GLY A 32 -13.70 -6.07 12.63
CA GLY A 32 -14.23 -7.43 12.48
C GLY A 32 -14.17 -7.98 11.05
N GLN A 33 -13.67 -7.21 10.08
CA GLN A 33 -13.52 -7.63 8.70
C GLN A 33 -12.04 -7.81 8.33
N VAL A 34 -11.72 -8.88 7.60
CA VAL A 34 -10.37 -9.02 7.01
C VAL A 34 -10.28 -8.15 5.77
N TRP A 35 -9.25 -7.33 5.70
CA TRP A 35 -8.84 -6.54 4.55
C TRP A 35 -7.51 -7.06 4.01
N VAL A 36 -7.30 -6.91 2.70
CA VAL A 36 -6.10 -7.40 2.02
C VAL A 36 -5.74 -6.47 0.85
N ASP A 37 -4.45 -6.42 0.53
CA ASP A 37 -3.98 -5.89 -0.73
C ASP A 37 -4.05 -7.00 -1.80
N ASN A 38 -4.90 -6.85 -2.81
CA ASN A 38 -4.89 -7.71 -3.99
C ASN A 38 -3.82 -7.20 -4.97
N SER A 39 -2.56 -7.40 -4.58
CA SER A 39 -1.43 -6.62 -5.06
C SER A 39 -1.18 -6.75 -6.56
N GLY A 40 -1.52 -7.89 -7.16
CA GLY A 40 -1.35 -8.10 -8.60
C GLY A 40 -2.16 -7.16 -9.49
N TYR A 41 -3.17 -6.50 -8.93
CA TYR A 41 -4.02 -5.52 -9.60
C TYR A 41 -3.89 -4.10 -9.01
N GLY A 42 -3.02 -3.92 -8.01
CA GLY A 42 -2.85 -2.65 -7.29
C GLY A 42 -4.07 -2.29 -6.46
N GLU A 43 -4.82 -3.28 -5.98
CA GLU A 43 -6.09 -3.08 -5.28
C GLU A 43 -5.94 -3.31 -3.78
N VAL A 44 -6.85 -2.72 -3.02
CA VAL A 44 -7.05 -2.93 -1.59
C VAL A 44 -8.54 -3.06 -1.32
N GLY A 45 -8.94 -3.90 -0.36
CA GLY A 45 -10.35 -4.07 -0.03
C GLY A 45 -10.64 -5.17 1.00
N PRO A 46 -11.89 -5.24 1.48
CA PRO A 46 -12.32 -6.27 2.39
C PRO A 46 -12.50 -7.63 1.69
N LEU A 47 -12.45 -8.69 2.50
CA LEU A 47 -12.90 -10.02 2.12
C LEU A 47 -14.35 -10.20 2.58
N VAL A 48 -15.31 -10.24 1.68
CA VAL A 48 -16.74 -10.43 2.01
C VAL A 48 -17.18 -11.81 1.53
N ALA A 49 -17.77 -12.60 2.42
CA ALA A 49 -18.25 -13.96 2.12
C ALA A 49 -17.22 -14.84 1.37
N GLY A 50 -15.94 -14.75 1.79
CA GLY A 50 -14.83 -15.51 1.21
C GLY A 50 -14.34 -15.04 -0.15
N ARG A 51 -14.75 -13.86 -0.60
CA ARG A 51 -14.31 -13.22 -1.85
C ARG A 51 -13.71 -11.85 -1.58
N PHE A 52 -12.80 -11.43 -2.44
CA PHE A 52 -12.25 -10.08 -2.40
C PHE A 52 -13.22 -9.10 -3.06
N GLU A 53 -13.53 -8.00 -2.39
CA GLU A 53 -14.27 -6.88 -2.97
C GLU A 53 -13.32 -5.68 -3.12
N PRO A 54 -12.97 -5.29 -4.37
CA PRO A 54 -12.09 -4.14 -4.59
C PRO A 54 -12.72 -2.86 -4.03
N PHE A 55 -12.06 -2.26 -3.05
CA PHE A 55 -12.51 -0.99 -2.45
C PHE A 55 -11.84 0.22 -3.12
N ALA A 56 -10.54 0.11 -3.41
CA ALA A 56 -9.80 1.11 -4.15
C ALA A 56 -8.69 0.46 -4.98
N ARG A 57 -8.27 1.15 -6.06
CA ARG A 57 -7.14 0.79 -6.90
C ARG A 57 -6.13 1.93 -6.91
N LEU A 58 -4.85 1.59 -6.79
CA LEU A 58 -3.74 2.53 -6.61
C LEU A 58 -2.70 2.34 -7.73
N PRO A 59 -1.92 3.39 -8.06
CA PRO A 59 -0.95 3.37 -9.16
C PRO A 59 0.34 2.65 -8.77
N GLY A 60 0.24 1.36 -8.46
CA GLY A 60 1.42 0.52 -8.20
C GLY A 60 1.09 -0.79 -7.51
N TRP A 61 2.14 -1.53 -7.20
CA TRP A 61 2.02 -2.85 -6.58
C TRP A 61 1.73 -2.68 -5.08
N THR A 62 0.46 -2.86 -4.67
CA THR A 62 0.06 -2.57 -3.28
C THR A 62 0.79 -3.46 -2.25
N ARG A 63 1.26 -2.82 -1.18
CA ARG A 63 2.07 -3.37 -0.09
C ARG A 63 1.95 -2.49 1.14
N GLY A 64 1.86 -3.09 2.32
CA GLY A 64 1.66 -2.38 3.57
C GLY A 64 0.26 -1.78 3.66
N LEU A 65 -0.44 -2.12 4.73
CA LEU A 65 -1.79 -1.66 5.01
C LEU A 65 -1.90 -1.33 6.49
N TYR A 66 -2.35 -0.12 6.81
CA TYR A 66 -2.61 0.32 8.18
C TYR A 66 -3.87 1.16 8.25
N PHE A 67 -4.63 1.04 9.33
CA PHE A 67 -5.86 1.79 9.53
C PHE A 67 -5.72 2.74 10.72
N HIS A 68 -6.21 3.96 10.56
CA HIS A 68 -6.25 4.94 11.64
C HIS A 68 -7.50 5.82 11.50
N ARG A 69 -8.36 5.85 12.53
CA ARG A 69 -9.47 6.83 12.66
C ARG A 69 -10.23 7.16 11.36
N GLY A 70 -10.71 6.14 10.64
CA GLY A 70 -11.53 6.34 9.44
C GLY A 70 -10.75 6.52 8.13
N ILE A 71 -9.41 6.47 8.17
CA ILE A 71 -8.57 6.42 6.97
C ILE A 71 -7.74 5.13 6.93
N ALA A 72 -7.33 4.73 5.73
CA ALA A 72 -6.33 3.70 5.50
C ALA A 72 -5.08 4.27 4.86
N PHE A 73 -3.93 3.83 5.33
CA PHE A 73 -2.63 4.03 4.69
C PHE A 73 -2.30 2.78 3.90
N VAL A 74 -2.06 2.94 2.60
CA VAL A 74 -1.75 1.84 1.69
C VAL A 74 -0.50 2.18 0.93
N GLY A 75 0.51 1.32 1.02
CA GLY A 75 1.73 1.51 0.25
C GLY A 75 1.58 0.95 -1.15
N THR A 76 2.29 1.54 -2.10
CA THR A 76 2.54 0.98 -3.42
C THR A 76 4.03 0.88 -3.65
N SER A 77 4.43 -0.14 -4.39
CA SER A 77 5.79 -0.29 -4.92
C SER A 77 5.77 -0.19 -6.44
N ARG A 78 6.93 0.11 -7.02
CA ARG A 78 7.14 -0.06 -8.46
C ARG A 78 7.12 -1.53 -8.85
N VAL A 79 6.56 -1.82 -10.02
CA VAL A 79 6.71 -3.12 -10.67
C VAL A 79 7.97 -3.08 -11.52
N ILE A 80 9.02 -3.75 -11.04
CA ILE A 80 10.26 -3.91 -11.82
C ILE A 80 9.94 -4.78 -13.05
N PRO A 81 10.35 -4.43 -14.28
CA PRO A 81 9.92 -5.10 -15.51
C PRO A 81 10.08 -6.63 -15.54
N ARG A 82 11.13 -7.16 -14.88
CA ARG A 82 11.38 -8.60 -14.76
C ARG A 82 10.34 -9.35 -13.91
N TYR A 83 9.51 -8.64 -13.14
CA TYR A 83 8.49 -9.19 -12.25
C TYR A 83 7.06 -8.88 -12.73
N ARG A 84 6.88 -8.33 -13.93
CA ARG A 84 5.57 -7.92 -14.47
C ARG A 84 4.52 -9.04 -14.46
N HIS A 85 4.94 -10.29 -14.66
CA HIS A 85 4.05 -11.46 -14.65
C HIS A 85 3.42 -11.73 -13.28
N TYR A 86 3.97 -11.17 -12.20
CA TYR A 86 3.38 -11.24 -10.87
C TYR A 86 2.31 -10.17 -10.61
N ALA A 87 2.29 -9.10 -11.40
CA ALA A 87 1.34 -7.99 -11.26
C ALA A 87 0.67 -7.69 -12.61
N PRO A 88 -0.12 -8.64 -13.15
CA PRO A 88 -0.69 -8.52 -14.49
C PRO A 88 -1.65 -7.33 -14.65
N GLY A 89 -2.19 -6.80 -13.55
CA GLY A 89 -3.08 -5.64 -13.53
C GLY A 89 -2.38 -4.33 -13.19
N VAL A 90 -1.05 -4.26 -13.16
CA VAL A 90 -0.31 -3.03 -12.84
C VAL A 90 0.71 -2.73 -13.95
N ALA A 91 0.63 -1.54 -14.53
CA ALA A 91 1.58 -1.10 -15.55
C ALA A 91 2.95 -0.80 -14.91
N CYS A 92 4.03 -1.30 -15.49
CA CYS A 92 5.38 -1.13 -14.94
C CYS A 92 5.81 0.34 -15.03
N GLU A 93 5.46 0.98 -16.12
CA GLU A 93 5.91 2.31 -16.56
C GLU A 93 5.33 3.43 -15.69
N THR A 94 4.13 3.22 -15.15
CA THR A 94 3.41 4.21 -14.35
C THR A 94 3.25 3.79 -12.88
N SER A 95 3.80 2.64 -12.49
CA SER A 95 3.79 2.23 -11.09
C SER A 95 4.73 3.10 -10.25
N GLU A 96 4.27 3.48 -9.06
CA GLU A 96 4.98 4.39 -8.17
C GLU A 96 5.19 3.79 -6.78
N ALA A 97 6.34 4.11 -6.18
CA ALA A 97 6.58 3.87 -4.77
C ALA A 97 5.98 5.03 -3.95
N ALA A 98 4.92 4.78 -3.19
CA ALA A 98 4.21 5.82 -2.44
C ALA A 98 3.39 5.25 -1.28
N VAL A 99 3.15 6.06 -0.24
CA VAL A 99 2.10 5.81 0.75
C VAL A 99 0.91 6.67 0.38
N HIS A 100 -0.24 6.03 0.16
CA HIS A 100 -1.52 6.67 -0.15
C HIS A 100 -2.40 6.69 1.09
N VAL A 101 -3.14 7.78 1.28
CA VAL A 101 -4.14 7.91 2.33
C VAL A 101 -5.52 7.82 1.70
N LEU A 102 -6.30 6.82 2.09
CA LEU A 102 -7.65 6.57 1.61
C LEU A 102 -8.67 6.99 2.68
N ASP A 103 -9.73 7.67 2.27
CA ASP A 103 -10.94 7.81 3.08
C ASP A 103 -11.72 6.49 3.07
N LEU A 104 -11.97 5.90 4.25
CA LEU A 104 -12.67 4.61 4.35
C LEU A 104 -14.17 4.71 4.10
N LYS A 105 -14.74 5.92 4.05
CA LYS A 105 -16.14 6.10 3.70
C LYS A 105 -16.36 6.07 2.19
N SER A 106 -15.50 6.74 1.43
CA SER A 106 -15.68 6.95 -0.02
C SER A 106 -14.70 6.19 -0.91
N GLY A 107 -13.60 5.66 -0.36
CA GLY A 107 -12.51 5.05 -1.14
C GLY A 107 -11.62 6.06 -1.87
N LYS A 108 -11.85 7.37 -1.71
CA LYS A 108 -11.04 8.41 -2.35
C LYS A 108 -9.66 8.51 -1.73
N VAL A 109 -8.66 8.73 -2.58
CA VAL A 109 -7.32 9.12 -2.16
C VAL A 109 -7.36 10.57 -1.66
N LEU A 110 -7.12 10.78 -0.37
CA LEU A 110 -7.04 12.10 0.28
C LEU A 110 -5.70 12.78 0.03
N GLY A 111 -4.64 11.99 -0.14
CA GLY A 111 -3.29 12.46 -0.39
C GLY A 111 -2.30 11.30 -0.47
N CYS A 112 -1.06 11.61 -0.85
CA CYS A 112 0.01 10.63 -0.87
C CYS A 112 1.37 11.26 -0.57
N MET A 113 2.30 10.42 -0.12
CA MET A 113 3.73 10.71 -0.06
C MET A 113 4.42 9.75 -1.02
N SER A 114 5.05 10.27 -2.07
CA SER A 114 5.72 9.46 -3.09
C SER A 114 7.24 9.58 -3.01
N TRP A 115 7.91 8.52 -3.45
CA TRP A 115 9.36 8.46 -3.60
C TRP A 115 9.70 8.24 -5.07
N PRO A 116 9.95 9.30 -5.87
CA PRO A 116 10.24 9.17 -7.29
C PRO A 116 11.52 8.38 -7.59
N ASN A 117 12.45 8.27 -6.63
CA ASN A 117 13.65 7.44 -6.74
C ASN A 117 13.55 6.17 -5.88
N GLY A 118 12.44 5.97 -5.16
CA GLY A 118 12.18 4.76 -4.38
C GLY A 118 11.63 3.63 -5.25
N ASN A 119 11.85 2.39 -4.82
CA ASN A 119 11.34 1.23 -5.55
C ASN A 119 10.27 0.48 -4.76
N GLN A 120 10.54 0.17 -3.49
CA GLN A 120 9.73 -0.78 -2.74
C GLN A 120 9.34 -0.23 -1.38
N ILE A 121 8.06 -0.39 -1.08
CA ILE A 121 7.47 -0.30 0.25
C ILE A 121 7.02 -1.72 0.59
N PHE A 122 7.36 -2.19 1.79
CA PHE A 122 7.04 -3.57 2.21
C PHE A 122 5.89 -3.62 3.20
N ALA A 123 5.96 -2.78 4.23
CA ALA A 123 5.00 -2.75 5.33
C ALA A 123 4.76 -1.31 5.77
N ILE A 124 3.58 -1.07 6.33
CA ILE A 124 3.19 0.18 6.99
C ILE A 124 2.58 -0.22 8.32
N GLU A 125 3.10 0.38 9.39
CA GLU A 125 2.61 0.19 10.74
C GLU A 125 2.56 1.55 11.44
N GLY A 126 1.50 1.77 12.23
CA GLY A 126 1.46 2.90 13.15
C GLY A 126 2.25 2.58 14.41
N VAL A 127 3.04 3.55 14.88
CA VAL A 127 3.75 3.48 16.17
C VAL A 127 3.36 4.68 17.04
N PRO A 128 3.38 4.54 18.37
CA PRO A 128 3.25 5.68 19.27
C PRO A 128 4.31 6.74 18.96
N SER A 129 3.94 8.02 18.98
CA SER A 129 4.88 9.12 18.75
C SER A 129 6.02 9.14 19.77
N ALA A 130 5.77 8.67 20.99
CA ALA A 130 6.81 8.54 22.02
C ALA A 130 7.94 7.56 21.65
N TRP A 131 7.74 6.68 20.67
CA TRP A 131 8.76 5.69 20.25
C TRP A 131 9.66 6.19 19.11
N THR A 132 9.36 7.35 18.53
CA THR A 132 10.09 7.85 17.36
C THR A 132 10.28 9.36 17.43
N GLY A 133 11.48 9.82 17.12
CA GLY A 133 11.76 11.24 16.91
C GLY A 133 11.18 11.80 15.61
N GLY A 134 10.46 10.98 14.84
CA GLY A 134 10.02 11.30 13.49
C GLY A 134 11.12 11.07 12.46
N PHE A 135 11.10 11.85 11.38
CA PHE A 135 12.19 11.82 10.41
C PHE A 135 13.45 12.44 11.04
N PRO A 136 14.65 11.94 10.70
CA PRO A 136 15.92 12.50 11.19
C PRO A 136 16.18 13.95 10.72
N PHE A 137 15.29 14.50 9.89
CA PHE A 137 15.32 15.87 9.40
C PHE A 137 13.93 16.49 9.55
N SER A 138 13.88 17.68 10.15
CA SER A 138 12.70 18.55 10.12
C SER A 138 12.84 19.53 8.97
N GLU A 139 11.81 19.63 8.12
CA GLU A 139 11.72 20.76 7.19
C GLU A 139 11.59 22.04 8.04
N GLU A 140 12.57 22.94 7.99
CA GLU A 140 12.39 24.29 8.52
C GLU A 140 11.23 24.91 7.76
N ARG A 141 10.10 25.16 8.45
CA ARG A 141 8.93 25.80 7.86
C ARG A 141 9.29 27.23 7.42
N GLN A 142 9.82 27.39 6.21
CA GLN A 142 9.69 28.65 5.50
C GLN A 142 8.29 28.68 4.87
N SER A 143 7.36 29.19 5.65
CA SER A 143 6.05 29.65 5.18
C SER A 143 6.27 30.70 4.08
N THR A 144 6.13 30.32 2.81
CA THR A 144 5.43 31.10 1.77
C THR A 144 5.37 30.30 0.46
N GLY A 145 4.15 29.92 0.05
CA GLY A 145 3.84 29.51 -1.33
C GLY A 145 3.35 28.08 -1.49
N LYS A 146 2.27 27.89 -2.27
CA LYS A 146 1.86 26.58 -2.79
C LYS A 146 3.02 26.00 -3.62
N ARG A 147 3.80 25.10 -3.05
CA ARG A 147 4.73 24.25 -3.78
C ARG A 147 4.40 22.79 -3.49
N ARG A 148 4.39 21.98 -4.55
CA ARG A 148 4.56 20.52 -4.43
C ARG A 148 5.93 20.30 -3.82
N THR A 149 5.98 19.97 -2.53
CA THR A 149 7.23 19.57 -1.88
C THR A 149 7.63 18.21 -2.43
N VAL A 150 8.62 18.20 -3.32
CA VAL A 150 9.26 16.96 -3.77
C VAL A 150 10.56 16.84 -2.99
N LEU A 151 10.56 16.00 -1.96
CA LEU A 151 11.77 15.66 -1.20
C LEU A 151 12.58 14.66 -2.04
N PHE A 152 13.76 15.08 -2.50
CA PHE A 152 14.72 14.21 -3.19
C PHE A 152 15.96 14.00 -2.33
N PHE A 153 16.41 12.74 -2.27
CA PHE A 153 17.74 12.39 -1.77
C PHE A 153 18.74 12.42 -2.94
N LYS A 154 19.78 13.25 -2.85
CA LYS A 154 21.05 13.05 -3.56
C LYS A 154 22.01 12.43 -2.55
N GLY A 155 22.32 11.14 -2.72
CA GLY A 155 23.43 10.53 -1.99
C GLY A 155 24.73 11.22 -2.40
N LEU A 156 25.50 11.68 -1.41
CA LEU A 156 26.88 12.08 -1.62
C LEU A 156 27.67 10.82 -2.00
N ALA A 157 28.17 10.78 -3.24
CA ALA A 157 29.26 9.89 -3.58
C ALA A 157 30.51 10.39 -2.85
N ALA A 158 31.21 9.47 -2.20
CA ALA A 158 32.52 9.70 -1.60
C ALA A 158 33.58 9.96 -2.68
#